data_AF-A0A939IJW0-F1
#
_entry.id   AF-A0A939IJW0-F1
#
_cell.length_a   1.000
_cell.length_b   1.000
_cell.length_c   1.000
_cell.angle_alpha   90.00
_cell.angle_beta   90.00
_cell.angle_gamma   90.00
#
_symmetry.space_group_name_H-M   'P 1'
#
loop_
_entity.id
_entity.type
_entity.pdbx_description
1 polymer ?
#
loop_
_entity_poly.entity_id
_entity_poly.type
_entity_poly.pdbx_seq_one_letter_code
_entity_poly.pdbx_strand_id
1 'polypeptide(L)'
;MEELTLAEILELIRINEEAMVIQFQTWLTITFATIVAVFAGRNLLTGLMRWLVTMLYMLASLAVTAVSIYLAENNALLVTILASRDVAVAAPVFAGITSFVLFLAGVGTTVYFIHMKTTDESS
;
A
#
# COMPACT_ATOMS: atom_id res chain seq x y z
N MET A 1 24.34 20.50 11.90
CA MET A 1 22.93 20.09 11.81
C MET A 1 22.25 20.73 12.98
N GLU A 2 21.33 21.67 12.75
CA GLU A 2 20.50 22.23 13.84
C GLU A 2 19.76 21.09 14.52
N GLU A 3 19.83 21.03 15.85
CA GLU A 3 19.06 20.04 16.61
C GLU A 3 17.57 20.38 16.47
N LEU A 4 16.84 19.50 15.78
CA LEU A 4 15.39 19.55 15.77
C LEU A 4 14.87 19.49 17.20
N THR A 5 13.99 20.44 17.51
CA THR A 5 13.27 20.50 18.78
C THR A 5 12.32 19.30 18.87
N LEU A 6 11.99 18.88 20.09
CA LEU A 6 11.07 17.75 20.31
C LEU A 6 9.70 17.97 19.65
N ALA A 7 9.26 19.23 19.54
CA ALA A 7 8.04 19.61 18.84
C ALA A 7 8.12 19.33 17.33
N GLU A 8 9.22 19.71 16.67
CA GLU A 8 9.42 19.48 15.22
C GLU A 8 9.53 17.99 14.89
N ILE A 9 10.15 17.19 15.77
CA ILE A 9 10.24 15.74 15.60
C ILE A 9 8.83 15.09 15.67
N LEU A 10 8.00 15.50 16.62
CA LEU A 10 6.64 15.00 16.74
C LEU A 10 5.75 15.44 15.56
N GLU A 11 5.94 16.66 15.06
CA GLU A 11 5.24 17.15 13.87
C GLU A 11 5.62 16.34 12.61
N LEU A 12 6.92 16.05 12.41
CA LEU A 12 7.38 15.21 11.32
C LEU A 12 6.80 13.79 11.39
N ILE A 13 6.76 13.19 12.58
CA ILE A 13 6.14 11.86 12.80
C ILE A 13 4.66 11.90 12.40
N ARG A 14 3.92 12.93 12.84
CA ARG A 14 2.49 13.06 12.56
C ARG A 14 2.19 13.24 11.06
N ILE A 15 2.97 14.08 10.37
CA ILE A 15 2.86 14.24 8.91
C ILE A 15 3.13 12.89 8.21
N ASN A 16 4.08 12.11 8.71
CA ASN A 16 4.41 10.80 8.16
C ASN A 16 3.28 9.78 8.35
N GLU A 17 2.67 9.76 9.54
CA GLU A 17 1.49 8.92 9.81
C GLU A 17 0.31 9.28 8.91
N GLU A 18 0.02 10.58 8.74
CA GLU A 18 -1.03 11.05 7.84
C GLU A 18 -0.73 10.64 6.38
N ALA A 19 0.52 10.78 5.92
CA ALA A 19 0.92 10.36 4.58
C ALA A 19 0.75 8.85 4.36
N MET A 20 1.08 8.02 5.37
CA MET A 20 0.87 6.57 5.31
C MET A 20 -0.61 6.20 5.20
N VAL A 21 -1.48 6.85 5.98
CA VAL A 21 -2.93 6.61 5.94
C VAL A 21 -3.51 7.00 4.59
N ILE A 22 -3.11 8.15 4.04
CA ILE A 22 -3.56 8.61 2.71
C ILE A 22 -3.13 7.63 1.62
N GLN A 23 -1.89 7.13 1.66
CA GLN A 23 -1.41 6.15 0.69
C GLN A 23 -2.20 4.84 0.76
N PHE A 24 -2.48 4.34 1.95
CA PHE A 24 -3.27 3.13 2.13
C PHE A 24 -4.70 3.31 1.60
N GLN A 25 -5.34 4.44 1.90
CA GLN A 25 -6.67 4.77 1.35
C GLN A 25 -6.65 4.88 -0.17
N THR A 26 -5.65 5.55 -0.74
CA THR A 26 -5.48 5.68 -2.19
C THR A 26 -5.35 4.31 -2.85
N TRP A 27 -4.54 3.41 -2.27
CA TRP A 27 -4.39 2.04 -2.77
C TRP A 27 -5.72 1.25 -2.71
N LEU A 28 -6.49 1.38 -1.61
CA LEU A 28 -7.81 0.76 -1.51
C LEU A 28 -8.77 1.29 -2.58
N THR A 29 -8.77 2.60 -2.85
CA THR A 29 -9.59 3.21 -3.91
C THR A 29 -9.23 2.67 -5.29
N ILE A 30 -7.93 2.59 -5.62
CA ILE A 30 -7.45 2.02 -6.89
C ILE A 30 -7.88 0.55 -7.02
N THR A 31 -7.72 -0.22 -5.93
CA THR A 31 -8.09 -1.64 -5.87
C THR A 31 -9.59 -1.82 -6.12
N PHE A 32 -10.43 -1.07 -5.41
CA PHE A 32 -11.87 -1.13 -5.59
C PHE A 32 -12.30 -0.71 -7.00
N ALA A 33 -11.75 0.40 -7.51
CA ALA A 33 -12.04 0.88 -8.87
C ALA A 33 -11.65 -0.16 -9.93
N THR A 34 -10.50 -0.83 -9.76
CA THR A 34 -10.04 -1.90 -10.65
C THR A 34 -11.01 -3.07 -10.64
N ILE A 35 -11.44 -3.53 -9.46
CA ILE A 35 -12.42 -4.62 -9.34
C ILE A 35 -13.73 -4.24 -10.02
N VAL A 36 -14.29 -3.05 -9.73
CA VAL A 36 -15.55 -2.59 -10.33
C VAL A 36 -15.43 -2.47 -11.85
N ALA A 37 -14.33 -1.92 -12.37
CA ALA A 37 -14.10 -1.80 -13.81
C ALA A 37 -14.00 -3.17 -14.50
N VAL A 38 -13.33 -4.14 -13.86
CA VAL A 38 -13.23 -5.52 -14.36
C VAL A 38 -14.60 -6.19 -14.40
N PHE A 39 -15.42 -6.00 -13.36
CA PHE A 39 -16.78 -6.54 -13.33
C PHE A 39 -17.68 -5.89 -14.39
N ALA A 40 -17.65 -4.56 -14.52
CA ALA A 40 -18.48 -3.82 -15.47
C ALA A 40 -18.07 -4.10 -16.93
N GLY A 41 -16.78 -4.21 -17.20
CA GLY A 41 -16.20 -4.41 -18.54
C GLY A 41 -15.94 -5.87 -18.90
N ARG A 42 -16.40 -6.83 -18.10
CA ARG A 42 -15.99 -8.24 -18.18
C ARG A 42 -16.11 -8.85 -19.58
N ASN A 43 -17.21 -8.56 -20.28
CA ASN A 43 -17.50 -9.10 -21.61
C ASN A 43 -16.67 -8.47 -22.75
N LEU A 44 -15.97 -7.36 -22.46
CA LEU A 44 -15.11 -6.64 -23.39
C LEU A 44 -13.62 -6.94 -23.17
N LEU A 45 -13.29 -7.59 -22.06
CA LEU A 45 -11.91 -7.84 -21.64
C LEU A 45 -11.31 -9.07 -22.33
N THR A 46 -10.58 -8.80 -23.41
CA THR A 46 -9.71 -9.80 -24.06
C THR A 46 -8.61 -10.28 -23.10
N GLY A 47 -8.03 -11.46 -23.38
CA GLY A 47 -6.95 -12.01 -22.55
C GLY A 47 -5.73 -11.08 -22.43
N LEU A 48 -5.39 -10.36 -23.50
CA LEU A 48 -4.29 -9.38 -23.50
C LEU A 48 -4.63 -8.17 -22.61
N MET A 49 -5.87 -7.65 -22.68
CA MET A 49 -6.30 -6.54 -21.83
C MET A 49 -6.26 -6.92 -20.34
N ARG A 50 -6.66 -8.14 -19.98
CA ARG A 50 -6.56 -8.64 -18.60
C ARG A 50 -5.12 -8.59 -18.10
N TRP A 51 -4.15 -9.04 -18.90
CA TRP A 51 -2.73 -8.96 -18.55
C TRP A 51 -2.23 -7.52 -18.41
N LEU A 52 -2.63 -6.60 -19.30
CA LEU A 52 -2.27 -5.18 -19.18
C LEU A 52 -2.82 -4.56 -17.89
N VAL A 53 -4.09 -4.84 -17.55
CA VAL A 53 -4.70 -4.37 -16.31
C VAL A 53 -3.97 -4.93 -15.10
N THR A 54 -3.63 -6.23 -15.11
CA THR A 54 -2.82 -6.87 -14.06
C THR A 54 -1.46 -6.19 -13.91
N MET A 55 -0.74 -5.92 -15.00
CA MET A 55 0.56 -5.25 -14.92
C MET A 55 0.46 -3.82 -14.37
N LEU A 56 -0.53 -3.04 -14.83
CA LEU A 56 -0.76 -1.68 -14.32
C LEU A 56 -1.08 -1.69 -12.82
N TYR A 57 -1.92 -2.64 -12.40
CA TYR A 57 -2.28 -2.80 -10.99
C TYR A 57 -1.10 -3.24 -10.13
N MET A 58 -0.26 -4.15 -10.63
CA MET A 58 0.97 -4.57 -9.95
C MET A 58 1.99 -3.44 -9.86
N LEU A 59 2.15 -2.62 -10.91
CA LEU A 59 3.01 -1.44 -10.88
C LEU A 59 2.55 -0.42 -9.83
N ALA A 60 1.24 -0.14 -9.77
CA ALA A 60 0.66 0.74 -8.76
C ALA A 60 0.88 0.19 -7.35
N SER A 61 0.68 -1.12 -7.15
CA SER A 61 0.89 -1.79 -5.87
C SER A 61 2.36 -1.72 -5.43
N LEU A 62 3.30 -2.00 -6.34
CA LEU A 62 4.74 -1.89 -6.07
C LEU A 62 5.17 -0.47 -5.74
N ALA A 63 4.62 0.54 -6.42
CA ALA A 63 4.91 1.94 -6.11
C ALA A 63 4.47 2.30 -4.67
N VAL A 64 3.28 1.86 -4.25
CA VAL A 64 2.80 2.06 -2.87
C VAL A 64 3.70 1.34 -1.87
N THR A 65 4.13 0.11 -2.16
CA THR A 65 5.07 -0.62 -1.30
C THR A 65 6.41 0.11 -1.20
N ALA A 66 6.97 0.59 -2.32
CA ALA A 66 8.25 1.30 -2.34
C ALA A 66 8.21 2.59 -1.50
N VAL A 67 7.14 3.38 -1.63
CA VAL A 67 6.96 4.59 -0.82
C VAL A 67 6.80 4.23 0.67
N SER A 68 6.06 3.16 0.99
CA SER A 68 5.90 2.70 2.37
C SER A 68 7.25 2.28 2.99
N ILE A 69 8.11 1.60 2.23
CA ILE A 69 9.47 1.24 2.66
C ILE A 69 10.31 2.49 2.89
N TYR A 70 10.30 3.44 1.95
CA TYR A 70 11.04 4.69 2.07
C TYR A 70 10.62 5.50 3.33
N LEU A 71 9.33 5.56 3.64
CA LEU A 71 8.85 6.22 4.85
C LEU A 71 9.24 5.45 6.12
N ALA A 72 9.20 4.12 6.10
CA ALA A 72 9.63 3.28 7.21
C ALA A 72 11.13 3.45 7.53
N GLU A 73 11.98 3.50 6.50
CA GLU A 73 13.42 3.75 6.66
C GLU A 73 13.70 5.13 7.27
N ASN A 74 13.03 6.17 6.79
CA ASN A 74 13.14 7.52 7.36
C ASN A 74 12.67 7.58 8.82
N ASN A 75 11.59 6.87 9.16
CA ASN A 75 11.09 6.81 10.53
C ASN A 75 12.00 6.02 11.46
N ALA A 76 12.70 4.98 10.98
CA ALA A 76 13.66 4.22 11.79
C ALA A 76 14.83 5.10 12.28
N LEU A 77 15.30 6.02 11.43
CA LEU A 77 16.32 7.01 11.82
C LEU A 77 15.82 7.94 12.93
N LEU A 78 14.58 8.45 12.81
CA LEU A 78 13.95 9.29 13.82
C LEU A 78 13.77 8.56 15.16
N VAL A 79 13.30 7.31 15.13
CA VAL A 79 13.16 6.47 16.34
C VAL A 79 14.50 6.26 17.02
N THR A 80 15.59 6.07 16.25
CA THR A 80 16.94 5.91 16.81
C THR A 80 17.42 7.18 17.53
N ILE A 81 17.14 8.35 16.97
CA ILE A 81 17.46 9.65 17.60
C ILE A 81 16.63 9.84 18.88
N LEU A 82 15.35 9.49 18.87
CA LEU A 82 14.48 9.58 20.04
C LEU A 82 14.91 8.62 21.16
N ALA A 83 15.32 7.40 20.80
CA ALA A 83 15.86 6.43 21.74
C ALA A 83 17.15 6.94 22.42
N SER A 84 17.99 7.70 21.71
CA SER A 84 19.18 8.34 22.29
C SER A 84 18.86 9.46 23.29
N ARG A 85 17.62 9.95 23.30
CA ARG A 85 17.09 10.96 24.23
C ARG A 85 16.19 10.34 25.32
N ASP A 86 16.32 9.04 25.58
CA ASP A 86 15.51 8.25 26.54
C ASP A 86 13.99 8.27 26.26
N VAL A 87 13.57 8.55 25.03
CA VAL A 87 12.17 8.47 24.62
C VAL A 87 11.89 7.08 24.04
N ALA A 88 11.12 6.28 24.78
CA ALA A 88 10.70 4.95 24.32
C ALA A 88 9.57 5.06 23.29
N VAL A 89 9.87 4.78 22.02
CA VAL A 89 8.87 4.68 20.94
C VAL A 89 8.62 3.21 20.64
N ALA A 90 7.42 2.72 20.95
CA ALA A 90 7.03 1.36 20.59
C ALA A 90 6.70 1.28 19.10
N ALA A 91 7.49 0.53 18.33
CA ALA A 91 7.15 0.22 16.95
C ALA A 91 5.94 -0.74 16.92
N PRO A 92 4.82 -0.40 16.26
CA PRO A 92 3.62 -1.25 16.24
C PRO A 92 3.77 -2.42 15.24
N VAL A 93 4.71 -3.33 15.51
CA VAL A 93 5.09 -4.43 14.61
C VAL A 93 3.90 -5.30 14.21
N PHE A 94 3.00 -5.60 15.15
CA PHE A 94 1.80 -6.39 14.87
C PHE A 94 0.86 -5.72 13.86
N ALA A 95 0.66 -4.40 13.98
CA ALA A 95 -0.15 -3.64 13.03
C ALA A 95 0.50 -3.62 11.65
N GLY A 96 1.83 -3.44 11.59
CA GLY A 96 2.60 -3.49 10.35
C GLY A 96 2.46 -4.84 9.62
N ILE A 97 2.62 -5.95 10.33
CA ILE A 97 2.45 -7.31 9.76
C ILE A 97 1.02 -7.51 9.26
N THR A 98 0.02 -7.12 10.07
CA THR A 98 -1.39 -7.26 9.69
C THR A 98 -1.71 -6.48 8.41
N SER A 99 -1.25 -5.23 8.31
CA SER A 99 -1.43 -4.40 7.10
C SER A 99 -0.73 -5.02 5.89
N PHE A 100 0.46 -5.59 6.05
CA PHE A 100 1.16 -6.25 4.94
C PHE A 100 0.42 -7.50 4.44
N VAL A 101 -0.11 -8.32 5.34
CA VAL A 101 -0.93 -9.50 4.97
C VAL A 101 -2.19 -9.06 4.22
N LEU A 102 -2.88 -8.01 4.70
CA LEU A 102 -4.06 -7.46 4.03
C LEU A 102 -3.73 -6.91 2.65
N PHE A 103 -2.58 -6.25 2.50
CA PHE A 103 -2.10 -5.78 1.20
C PHE A 103 -1.90 -6.93 0.22
N LEU A 104 -1.19 -8.00 0.63
CA LEU A 104 -0.99 -9.18 -0.21
C LEU A 104 -2.32 -9.86 -0.59
N ALA A 105 -3.25 -9.97 0.36
CA ALA A 105 -4.57 -10.52 0.11
C ALA A 105 -5.37 -9.66 -0.89
N GLY A 106 -5.32 -8.33 -0.75
CA GLY A 106 -5.97 -7.39 -1.68
C GLY A 106 -5.39 -7.49 -3.10
N VAL A 107 -4.06 -7.59 -3.22
CA VAL A 107 -3.41 -7.79 -4.51
C VAL A 107 -3.84 -9.11 -5.13
N GLY A 108 -3.73 -10.22 -4.38
CA GLY A 108 -4.07 -11.55 -4.87
C GLY A 108 -5.52 -11.70 -5.30
N THR A 109 -6.45 -11.16 -4.51
CA THR A 109 -7.89 -11.16 -4.83
C THR A 109 -8.21 -10.34 -6.08
N THR A 110 -7.58 -9.18 -6.26
CA THR A 110 -7.79 -8.34 -7.45
C THR A 110 -7.29 -9.02 -8.72
N VAL A 111 -6.09 -9.60 -8.67
CA VAL A 111 -5.53 -10.38 -9.79
C VAL A 111 -6.42 -11.58 -10.12
N TYR A 112 -6.92 -12.28 -9.10
CA TYR A 112 -7.88 -13.37 -9.29
C TYR A 112 -9.14 -12.89 -10.03
N PHE A 113 -9.74 -11.76 -9.63
CA PHE A 113 -10.93 -11.22 -10.29
C PHE A 113 -10.68 -10.80 -11.74
N ILE A 114 -9.52 -10.20 -12.04
CA ILE A 114 -9.11 -9.85 -13.41
C ILE A 114 -9.11 -11.09 -14.32
N HIS A 115 -8.61 -12.22 -13.83
CA HIS A 115 -8.44 -13.44 -14.62
C HIS A 115 -9.60 -14.44 -14.48
N MET A 116 -10.62 -14.16 -13.66
CA MET A 116 -11.77 -15.02 -13.48
C MET A 116 -12.55 -15.17 -14.81
N LYS A 117 -12.56 -16.38 -15.38
CA LYS A 117 -13.35 -16.72 -16.58
C LYS A 117 -14.82 -16.96 -16.22
N THR A 118 -15.73 -16.63 -17.13
CA THR A 118 -17.12 -17.08 -17.04
C THR A 118 -17.21 -18.52 -17.54
N THR A 119 -18.20 -19.27 -17.06
CA THR A 119 -18.46 -20.66 -17.46
C THR A 119 -18.59 -20.81 -18.99
N ASP A 120 -18.97 -19.74 -19.70
CA ASP A 120 -19.15 -19.71 -21.17
C ASP A 120 -17.85 -19.72 -21.99
N GLU A 121 -16.68 -19.46 -21.39
CA GLU A 121 -15.37 -19.52 -22.09
C GLU A 121 -14.71 -20.92 -22.04
N SER A 122 -15.42 -21.93 -21.52
CA SER A 122 -14.90 -23.30 -21.34
C SER A 122 -15.47 -24.35 -22.30
N SER A 123 -16.30 -23.92 -23.26
CA SER A 123 -16.89 -24.77 -24.31
C SER A 123 -16.22 -24.59 -25.66
#